data_AF-A0A6G3MLL9-F1
#
_entry.id   AF-A0A6G3MLL9-F1
#
_cell.length_a   1.000
_cell.length_b   1.000
_cell.length_c   1.000
_cell.angle_alpha   90.00
_cell.angle_beta   90.00
_cell.angle_gamma   90.00
#
_symmetry.space_group_name_H-M   'P 1'
#
loop_
_entity.id
_entity.type
_entity.pdbx_description
1 polymer ?
#
loop_
_entity_poly.entity_id
_entity_poly.type
_entity_poly.pdbx_seq_one_letter_code
_entity_poly.pdbx_strand_id
1 'polypeptide(L)'
;STLILDAISENRLVVLCGPPGSGKSMVIENLTASLPSWDIIRINFSSTTTSDDLLRYLLQRCDYKKGPNNLFLCPKTNRNLIIFCDEINLSNRDQYGTQSAICLLRQLLELKGFYRRDRIWVKLERIKFVAACNPPSYIGRSNLIGKFLRHTFILYVDYPSHDCLQ
;
A
#
# COMPACT_ATOMS: atom_id res chain seq x y z
N SER A 1 -8.59 14.29 7.03
CA SER A 1 -8.75 12.89 7.48
C SER A 1 -9.90 12.18 6.77
N THR A 2 -11.06 12.82 6.60
CA THR A 2 -12.28 12.24 6.01
C THR A 2 -12.07 11.65 4.61
N LEU A 3 -11.39 12.37 3.70
CA LEU A 3 -11.13 11.90 2.32
C LEU A 3 -10.35 10.58 2.25
N ILE A 4 -9.42 10.34 3.18
CA ILE A 4 -8.63 9.10 3.20
C ILE A 4 -9.52 7.94 3.68
N LEU A 5 -10.36 8.18 4.70
CA LEU A 5 -11.31 7.21 5.21
C LEU A 5 -12.36 6.83 4.16
N ASP A 6 -12.88 7.81 3.43
CA ASP A 6 -13.84 7.61 2.35
C ASP A 6 -13.23 6.75 1.24
N ALA A 7 -12.03 7.09 0.78
CA ALA A 7 -11.32 6.31 -0.23
C ALA A 7 -10.99 4.87 0.22
N ILE A 8 -10.63 4.67 1.50
CA ILE A 8 -10.41 3.32 2.07
C ILE A 8 -11.73 2.52 2.08
N SER A 9 -12.84 3.17 2.43
CA SER A 9 -14.16 2.54 2.45
C SER A 9 -14.60 2.09 1.05
N GLU A 10 -14.34 2.93 0.03
CA GLU A 10 -14.58 2.65 -1.39
C GLU A 10 -13.57 1.67 -2.01
N ASN A 11 -12.61 1.16 -1.22
CA ASN A 11 -11.60 0.21 -1.67
C ASN A 11 -10.68 0.77 -2.78
N ARG A 12 -10.47 2.09 -2.81
CA ARG A 12 -9.49 2.74 -3.68
C ARG A 12 -8.15 2.82 -2.98
N LEU A 13 -7.06 2.67 -3.74
CA LEU A 13 -5.73 2.89 -3.19
C LEU A 13 -5.50 4.39 -3.00
N VAL A 14 -5.16 4.81 -1.78
CA VAL A 14 -4.74 6.19 -1.51
C VAL A 14 -3.22 6.26 -1.58
N VAL A 15 -2.68 7.23 -2.32
CA VAL A 15 -1.25 7.50 -2.43
C VAL A 15 -0.98 8.91 -1.91
N LEU A 16 -0.26 9.03 -0.79
CA LEU A 16 0.21 10.30 -0.26
C LEU A 16 1.53 10.69 -0.95
N CYS A 17 1.51 11.77 -1.72
CA CYS A 17 2.70 12.31 -2.37
C CYS A 17 3.16 13.58 -1.64
N GLY A 18 4.43 13.73 -1.34
CA GLY A 18 4.93 14.94 -0.68
C GLY A 18 6.40 14.84 -0.29
N PRO A 19 7.08 15.95 0.01
CA PRO A 19 8.50 15.94 0.34
C PRO A 19 8.80 15.15 1.64
N PRO A 20 10.02 14.62 1.83
CA PRO A 20 10.38 13.92 3.06
C PRO A 20 10.22 14.85 4.26
N GLY A 21 9.63 14.33 5.35
CA GLY A 21 9.33 15.15 6.55
C GLY A 21 8.00 15.93 6.49
N SER A 22 7.21 15.84 5.42
CA SER A 22 5.89 16.50 5.34
C SER A 22 4.77 15.86 6.18
N GLY A 23 5.10 14.91 7.08
CA GLY A 23 4.11 14.29 7.96
C GLY A 23 3.23 13.21 7.34
N LYS A 24 3.53 12.71 6.12
CA LYS A 24 2.75 11.63 5.45
C LYS A 24 2.53 10.41 6.35
N SER A 25 3.60 9.91 6.96
CA SER A 25 3.52 8.74 7.88
C SER A 25 2.69 9.08 9.11
N MET A 26 2.85 10.29 9.67
CA MET A 26 2.06 10.76 10.82
C MET A 26 0.57 10.84 10.51
N VAL A 27 0.19 11.29 9.30
CA VAL A 27 -1.22 11.30 8.87
C VAL A 27 -1.80 9.88 8.87
N ILE A 28 -1.05 8.89 8.37
CA ILE A 28 -1.50 7.49 8.35
C ILE A 28 -1.50 6.86 9.74
N GLU A 29 -0.49 7.12 10.55
CA GLU A 29 -0.42 6.63 11.92
C GLU A 29 -1.58 7.17 12.76
N ASN A 30 -1.94 8.45 12.57
CA ASN A 30 -3.11 9.08 13.19
C ASN A 30 -4.46 8.46 12.72
N LEU A 31 -4.53 7.85 11.53
CA LEU A 31 -5.76 7.14 11.11
C LEU A 31 -6.07 5.96 12.02
N THR A 32 -5.06 5.34 12.65
CA THR A 32 -5.27 4.25 13.61
C THR A 32 -6.14 4.69 14.78
N ALA A 33 -5.98 5.94 15.24
CA ALA A 33 -6.79 6.49 16.32
C ALA A 33 -8.26 6.67 15.91
N SER A 34 -8.52 6.95 14.63
CA SER A 34 -9.89 7.07 14.09
C SER A 34 -10.51 5.73 13.67
N LEU A 35 -9.71 4.67 13.54
CA LEU A 35 -10.12 3.35 13.05
C LEU A 35 -9.73 2.23 14.05
N PRO A 36 -10.40 2.15 15.23
CA PRO A 36 -10.03 1.19 16.28
C PRO A 36 -10.21 -0.30 15.89
N SER A 37 -10.97 -0.57 14.82
CA SER A 37 -11.18 -1.91 14.25
C SER A 37 -10.17 -2.29 13.16
N TRP A 38 -9.19 -1.42 12.89
CA TRP A 38 -8.16 -1.61 11.88
C TRP A 38 -6.76 -1.59 12.52
N ASP A 39 -5.94 -2.56 12.15
CA ASP A 39 -4.52 -2.56 12.43
C ASP A 39 -3.79 -1.97 11.22
N ILE A 40 -2.80 -1.10 11.43
CA ILE A 40 -1.97 -0.54 10.36
C ILE A 40 -0.56 -1.12 10.46
N ILE A 41 -0.04 -1.61 9.33
CA ILE A 41 1.31 -2.15 9.23
C ILE A 41 2.08 -1.44 8.14
N ARG A 42 3.23 -0.90 8.51
CA ARG A 42 4.13 -0.20 7.61
C ARG A 42 5.12 -1.16 6.94
N ILE A 43 5.23 -1.05 5.62
CA ILE A 43 6.24 -1.69 4.79
C ILE A 43 7.03 -0.59 4.10
N ASN A 44 8.34 -0.52 4.36
CA ASN A 44 9.22 0.42 3.68
C ASN A 44 9.77 -0.24 2.41
N PHE A 45 9.49 0.37 1.26
CA PHE A 45 10.04 -0.11 0.00
C PHE A 45 11.49 0.35 -0.15
N SER A 46 12.31 -0.53 -0.68
CA SER A 46 13.70 -0.28 -1.07
C SER A 46 13.88 -0.46 -2.57
N SER A 47 15.04 -0.08 -3.09
CA SER A 47 15.41 -0.29 -4.49
C SER A 47 15.44 -1.77 -4.91
N THR A 48 15.60 -2.69 -3.95
CA THR A 48 15.66 -4.14 -4.16
C THR A 48 14.37 -4.87 -3.81
N THR A 49 13.32 -4.16 -3.38
CA THR A 49 12.06 -4.80 -2.98
C THR A 49 11.37 -5.46 -4.17
N THR A 50 11.13 -6.76 -4.05
CA THR A 50 10.48 -7.60 -5.07
C THR A 50 9.03 -7.93 -4.71
N SER A 51 8.29 -8.53 -5.65
CA SER A 51 6.98 -9.10 -5.40
C SER A 51 7.00 -10.20 -4.33
N ASP A 52 8.05 -11.03 -4.29
CA ASP A 52 8.20 -12.08 -3.27
C ASP A 52 8.38 -11.47 -1.87
N ASP A 53 9.11 -10.37 -1.74
CA ASP A 53 9.28 -9.66 -0.45
C ASP A 53 7.94 -9.14 0.06
N LEU A 54 7.14 -8.51 -0.81
CA LEU A 54 5.80 -8.03 -0.47
C LEU A 54 4.89 -9.16 0.01
N LEU A 55 4.92 -10.31 -0.66
CA LEU A 55 4.18 -11.51 -0.22
C LEU A 55 4.69 -12.04 1.12
N ARG A 56 6.00 -12.04 1.37
CA ARG A 56 6.54 -12.47 2.68
C ARG A 56 6.06 -11.56 3.80
N TYR A 57 6.05 -10.24 3.61
CA TYR A 57 5.51 -9.29 4.59
C TYR A 57 4.02 -9.53 4.87
N LEU A 58 3.22 -9.80 3.82
CA LEU A 58 1.82 -10.19 3.97
C LEU A 58 1.67 -11.45 4.81
N LEU A 59 2.42 -12.51 4.50
CA LEU A 59 2.32 -13.81 5.17
C LEU A 59 2.84 -13.82 6.61
N GLN A 60 3.65 -12.84 7.01
CA GLN A 60 4.00 -12.67 8.42
C GLN A 60 2.77 -12.30 9.27
N ARG A 61 1.84 -11.53 8.69
CA ARG A 61 0.71 -10.90 9.40
C ARG A 61 -0.65 -11.46 9.02
N CYS A 62 -0.71 -12.24 7.95
CA CYS A 62 -1.91 -12.88 7.43
C CYS A 62 -1.69 -14.40 7.34
N ASP A 63 -2.78 -15.15 7.51
CA ASP A 63 -2.81 -16.60 7.33
C ASP A 63 -3.77 -16.99 6.21
N TYR A 64 -3.46 -18.12 5.59
CA TYR A 64 -4.34 -18.73 4.61
C TYR A 64 -5.53 -19.41 5.31
N LYS A 65 -6.75 -19.05 4.92
CA LYS A 65 -7.98 -19.70 5.36
C LYS A 65 -8.65 -20.39 4.17
N LYS A 66 -8.94 -21.68 4.31
CA LYS A 66 -9.73 -22.41 3.33
C LYS A 66 -11.20 -22.08 3.57
N GLY A 67 -11.86 -21.51 2.57
CA GLY A 67 -13.32 -21.47 2.52
C GLY A 67 -13.87 -22.58 1.62
N PRO A 68 -15.18 -22.58 1.37
CA PRO A 68 -15.86 -23.66 0.66
C PRO A 68 -15.29 -23.94 -0.73
N ASN A 69 -15.00 -22.87 -1.51
CA ASN A 69 -14.53 -22.96 -2.90
C ASN A 69 -13.28 -22.11 -3.18
N ASN A 70 -12.76 -21.37 -2.19
CA ASN A 70 -11.68 -20.41 -2.39
C ASN A 70 -10.67 -20.48 -1.25
N LEU A 71 -9.42 -20.17 -1.57
CA LEU A 71 -8.39 -19.90 -0.58
C LEU A 71 -8.37 -18.40 -0.30
N PHE A 72 -8.47 -18.02 0.96
CA PHE A 72 -8.45 -16.63 1.40
C PHE A 72 -7.15 -16.35 2.12
N LEU A 73 -6.61 -15.14 1.95
CA LEU A 73 -5.57 -14.59 2.80
C LEU A 73 -6.20 -13.53 3.68
N CYS A 74 -6.23 -13.80 4.99
CA CYS A 74 -6.87 -12.94 5.98
C CYS A 74 -5.85 -12.58 7.07
N PRO A 75 -5.95 -11.40 7.70
CA PRO A 75 -5.14 -11.06 8.87
C PRO A 75 -5.26 -12.12 9.97
N LYS A 76 -4.16 -12.36 10.70
CA LYS A 76 -4.11 -13.26 11.86
C LYS A 76 -4.99 -12.75 13.01
N THR A 77 -5.08 -11.42 13.14
CA THR A 77 -5.97 -10.77 14.10
C THR A 77 -7.41 -10.84 13.60
N ASN A 78 -8.39 -10.63 14.48
CA ASN A 78 -9.79 -10.50 14.07
C ASN A 78 -10.16 -9.10 13.53
N ARG A 79 -9.15 -8.22 13.40
CA ARG A 79 -9.29 -6.85 12.92
C ARG A 79 -8.99 -6.73 11.44
N ASN A 80 -9.48 -5.68 10.81
CA ASN A 80 -9.10 -5.38 9.43
C ASN A 80 -7.64 -4.89 9.39
N LEU A 81 -6.96 -5.09 8.27
CA LEU A 81 -5.55 -4.73 8.11
C LEU A 81 -5.38 -3.67 7.02
N ILE A 82 -4.70 -2.58 7.35
CA ILE A 82 -4.20 -1.61 6.38
C ILE A 82 -2.70 -1.81 6.23
N ILE A 83 -2.26 -1.95 4.99
CA ILE A 83 -0.85 -2.05 4.66
C ILE A 83 -0.42 -0.72 4.10
N PHE A 84 0.43 -0.04 4.86
CA PHE A 84 1.02 1.23 4.49
C PHE A 84 2.37 0.99 3.80
N CYS A 85 2.40 1.14 2.48
CA CYS A 85 3.60 1.03 1.67
C CYS A 85 4.29 2.40 1.60
N ASP A 86 5.37 2.60 2.34
CA ASP A 86 6.16 3.82 2.25
C ASP A 86 7.19 3.71 1.13
N GLU A 87 7.55 4.84 0.54
CA GLU A 87 8.57 4.97 -0.51
C GLU A 87 8.35 4.10 -1.77
N ILE A 88 7.09 3.88 -2.18
CA ILE A 88 6.77 2.95 -3.30
C ILE A 88 7.53 3.24 -4.61
N ASN A 89 7.93 4.50 -4.82
CA ASN A 89 8.65 4.95 -6.00
C ASN A 89 10.18 4.77 -5.95
N LEU A 90 10.71 4.20 -4.87
CA LEU A 90 12.12 3.84 -4.73
C LEU A 90 12.45 2.50 -5.41
N SER A 91 11.47 1.64 -5.65
CA SER A 91 11.68 0.33 -6.28
C SER A 91 12.30 0.46 -7.68
N ASN A 92 13.39 -0.28 -7.92
CA ASN A 92 14.05 -0.27 -9.22
C ASN A 92 13.16 -0.92 -10.28
N ARG A 93 13.31 -0.45 -11.51
CA ARG A 93 12.72 -1.10 -12.68
C ARG A 93 13.64 -2.24 -13.12
N ASP A 94 13.05 -3.34 -13.55
CA ASP A 94 13.78 -4.38 -14.25
C ASP A 94 14.26 -3.90 -15.63
N GLN A 95 15.01 -4.75 -16.33
CA GLN A 95 15.51 -4.50 -17.69
C GLN A 95 14.39 -4.20 -18.72
N TYR A 96 13.14 -4.49 -18.40
CA TYR A 96 11.96 -4.23 -19.24
C TYR A 96 11.17 -3.00 -18.76
N GLY A 97 11.70 -2.23 -17.80
CA GLY A 97 11.05 -1.02 -17.27
C GLY A 97 9.93 -1.31 -16.27
N THR A 98 9.80 -2.54 -15.78
CA THR A 98 8.70 -3.01 -14.93
C THR A 98 9.12 -3.08 -13.46
N GLN A 99 8.24 -2.65 -12.56
CA GLN A 99 8.41 -2.76 -11.11
C GLN A 99 7.58 -3.92 -10.59
N SER A 100 8.21 -5.07 -10.31
CA SER A 100 7.51 -6.30 -9.91
C SER A 100 6.63 -6.11 -8.67
N ALA A 101 7.12 -5.38 -7.66
CA ALA A 101 6.36 -5.08 -6.44
C ALA A 101 5.13 -4.19 -6.71
N ILE A 102 5.25 -3.19 -7.58
CA ILE A 102 4.13 -2.31 -7.98
C ILE A 102 3.12 -3.07 -8.85
N CYS A 103 3.59 -3.96 -9.73
CA CYS A 103 2.73 -4.83 -10.52
C CYS A 103 1.91 -5.77 -9.64
N LEU A 104 2.54 -6.39 -8.63
CA LEU A 104 1.83 -7.20 -7.65
C LEU A 104 0.82 -6.36 -6.86
N LEU A 105 1.22 -5.19 -6.35
CA LEU A 105 0.30 -4.30 -5.62
C LEU A 105 -0.91 -3.92 -6.49
N ARG A 106 -0.70 -3.60 -7.77
CA ARG A 106 -1.77 -3.35 -8.73
C ARG A 106 -2.70 -4.55 -8.88
N GLN A 107 -2.14 -5.75 -9.02
CA GLN A 107 -2.91 -6.99 -9.10
C GLN A 107 -3.76 -7.22 -7.84
N LEU A 108 -3.19 -6.99 -6.66
CA LEU A 108 -3.90 -7.11 -5.38
C LEU A 108 -5.06 -6.11 -5.27
N LEU A 109 -4.93 -4.92 -5.85
CA LEU A 109 -5.97 -3.89 -5.88
C LEU A 109 -7.07 -4.16 -6.90
N GLU A 110 -6.69 -4.48 -8.13
CA GLU A 110 -7.63 -4.69 -9.26
C GLU A 110 -8.37 -6.03 -9.12
N LEU A 111 -7.65 -7.11 -8.84
CA LEU A 111 -8.21 -8.46 -8.81
C LEU A 111 -8.58 -8.93 -7.39
N LYS A 112 -8.24 -8.17 -6.35
CA LYS A 112 -8.47 -8.53 -4.93
C LYS A 112 -7.90 -9.91 -4.57
N GLY A 113 -6.75 -10.25 -5.15
CA GLY A 113 -6.15 -11.56 -5.00
C GLY A 113 -4.87 -11.73 -5.83
N PHE A 114 -4.21 -12.86 -5.64
CA PHE A 114 -3.02 -13.24 -6.37
C PHE A 114 -2.98 -14.76 -6.59
N TYR A 115 -2.17 -15.19 -7.56
CA TYR A 115 -1.90 -16.61 -7.74
C TYR A 115 -0.73 -17.04 -6.85
N ARG A 116 -0.94 -18.08 -6.05
CA ARG A 116 0.14 -18.76 -5.35
C ARG A 116 0.93 -19.63 -6.34
N ARG A 117 2.15 -20.04 -5.98
CA ARG A 117 3.07 -20.80 -6.85
C ARG A 117 2.48 -22.11 -7.40
N ASP A 118 1.52 -22.68 -6.69
CA ASP A 118 0.76 -23.87 -7.08
C ASP A 118 -0.47 -23.55 -7.97
N ARG A 119 -0.53 -22.34 -8.52
CA ARG A 119 -1.59 -21.85 -9.41
C ARG A 119 -2.98 -21.78 -8.75
N ILE A 120 -3.04 -21.84 -7.43
CA ILE A 120 -4.28 -21.60 -6.68
C ILE A 120 -4.51 -20.10 -6.57
N TRP A 121 -5.73 -19.67 -6.91
CA TRP A 121 -6.15 -18.29 -6.70
C TRP A 121 -6.42 -18.03 -5.22
N VAL A 122 -5.74 -17.03 -4.67
CA VAL A 122 -5.89 -16.58 -3.30
C VAL A 122 -6.60 -15.23 -3.29
N LYS A 123 -7.77 -15.16 -2.66
CA LYS A 123 -8.51 -13.91 -2.48
C LYS A 123 -8.04 -13.20 -1.22
N LEU A 124 -7.87 -11.89 -1.29
CA LEU A 124 -7.60 -11.05 -0.12
C LEU A 124 -8.91 -10.75 0.59
N GLU A 125 -8.92 -10.87 1.91
CA GLU A 125 -10.09 -10.54 2.73
C GLU A 125 -9.66 -9.69 3.92
N ARG A 126 -10.41 -8.62 4.19
CA ARG A 126 -10.12 -7.66 5.28
C ARG A 126 -8.72 -7.02 5.21
N ILE A 127 -8.16 -6.89 4.00
CA ILE A 127 -6.87 -6.24 3.75
C ILE A 127 -7.10 -5.05 2.81
N LYS A 128 -6.53 -3.90 3.16
CA LYS A 128 -6.52 -2.67 2.36
C LYS A 128 -5.09 -2.18 2.23
N PHE A 129 -4.85 -1.36 1.20
CA PHE A 129 -3.53 -0.79 0.94
C PHE A 129 -3.61 0.74 0.92
N VAL A 130 -2.58 1.36 1.48
CA VAL A 130 -2.31 2.79 1.39
C VAL A 130 -0.84 2.92 1.03
N ALA A 131 -0.47 3.92 0.25
CA ALA A 131 0.92 4.15 -0.10
C ALA A 131 1.35 5.59 0.16
N ALA A 132 2.65 5.78 0.34
CA ALA A 132 3.29 7.08 0.31
C ALA A 132 4.44 7.07 -0.69
N CYS A 133 4.63 8.20 -1.37
CA CYS A 133 5.76 8.43 -2.24
C CYS A 133 6.29 9.85 -2.07
N ASN A 134 7.57 10.01 -2.40
CA ASN A 134 8.16 11.34 -2.54
C ASN A 134 8.00 11.81 -3.99
N PRO A 135 7.95 13.12 -4.27
CA PRO A 135 7.89 13.63 -5.62
C PRO A 135 9.01 13.04 -6.50
N PRO A 136 8.76 12.77 -7.79
CA PRO A 136 9.76 12.21 -8.69
C PRO A 136 10.92 13.16 -8.99
N SER A 137 10.84 14.42 -8.55
CA SER A 137 11.93 15.41 -8.60
C SER A 137 13.12 15.05 -7.70
N TYR A 138 12.97 14.13 -6.74
CA TYR A 138 14.06 13.67 -5.89
C TYR A 138 14.90 12.58 -6.57
N ILE A 139 16.22 12.63 -6.37
CA ILE A 139 17.18 11.67 -6.95
C ILE A 139 16.84 10.23 -6.54
N GLY A 140 16.92 9.30 -7.48
CA GLY A 140 16.63 7.88 -7.26
C GLY A 140 15.14 7.53 -7.19
N ARG A 141 14.24 8.49 -7.45
CA ARG A 141 12.80 8.26 -7.52
C ARG A 141 12.37 8.03 -8.96
N SER A 142 11.64 6.94 -9.15
CA SER A 142 11.08 6.57 -10.45
C SER A 142 9.65 7.09 -10.60
N ASN A 143 9.25 7.42 -11.83
CA ASN A 143 7.85 7.71 -12.11
C ASN A 143 7.02 6.44 -11.90
N LEU A 144 5.92 6.56 -11.15
CA LEU A 144 4.95 5.48 -11.03
C LEU A 144 4.29 5.23 -12.39
N ILE A 145 4.02 3.96 -12.70
CA ILE A 145 3.44 3.56 -13.98
C ILE A 145 2.02 4.16 -14.11
N GLY A 146 1.72 4.84 -15.22
CA GLY A 146 0.40 5.48 -15.42
C GLY A 146 -0.80 4.52 -15.29
N LYS A 147 -0.60 3.22 -15.58
CA LYS A 147 -1.63 2.18 -15.37
C LYS A 147 -1.96 1.94 -13.89
N PHE A 148 -0.98 2.08 -13.00
CA PHE A 148 -1.16 2.02 -11.55
C PHE A 148 -1.95 3.26 -11.07
N LEU A 149 -1.60 4.44 -11.58
CA LEU A 149 -2.22 5.70 -11.16
C LEU A 149 -3.74 5.78 -11.43
N ARG A 150 -4.25 5.04 -12.42
CA ARG A 150 -5.70 5.01 -12.75
C ARG A 150 -6.59 4.49 -11.63
N HIS A 151 -6.07 3.63 -10.76
CA HIS A 151 -6.82 3.05 -9.64
C HIS A 151 -6.44 3.70 -8.31
N THR A 152 -5.66 4.79 -8.34
CA THR A 152 -5.16 5.48 -7.16
C THR A 152 -5.77 6.87 -7.02
N PHE A 153 -6.09 7.22 -5.79
CA PHE A 153 -6.36 8.59 -5.39
C PHE A 153 -5.07 9.21 -4.84
N ILE A 154 -4.51 10.18 -5.56
CA ILE A 154 -3.25 10.84 -5.16
C ILE A 154 -3.60 12.08 -4.34
N LEU A 155 -3.06 12.15 -3.13
CA LEU A 155 -3.19 13.30 -2.25
C LEU A 155 -1.81 13.92 -2.04
N TYR A 156 -1.68 15.21 -2.39
CA TYR A 156 -0.44 15.95 -2.14
C TYR A 156 -0.42 16.49 -0.70
N VAL A 157 0.64 16.20 0.03
CA VAL A 157 0.88 16.67 1.40
C VAL A 157 2.16 17.49 1.41
N ASP A 158 2.00 18.81 1.43
CA ASP A 158 3.12 19.74 1.57
C ASP A 158 3.56 19.88 3.03
N TYR A 159 4.68 20.57 3.26
CA TYR A 159 5.08 20.96 4.61
C TYR A 159 3.97 21.77 5.28
N PRO A 160 3.72 21.56 6.59
CA PRO A 160 2.82 22.41 7.34
C PRO A 160 3.33 23.86 7.25
N SER A 161 2.44 24.79 6.90
CA SER A 161 2.75 26.22 6.88
C SER A 161 3.21 26.68 8.27
N HIS A 162 4.09 27.69 8.31
CA HIS A 162 4.66 28.23 9.56
C HIS A 162 3.61 28.63 10.61
N ASP A 163 2.39 28.99 10.20
CA ASP A 163 1.27 29.32 11.10
C ASP A 163 0.74 28.11 11.89
N CYS A 164 1.04 26.87 11.49
CA CYS A 164 0.60 25.65 12.16
C CYS A 164 1.64 25.05 13.12
N LEU A 165 2.82 25.69 13.25
CA LEU A 165 3.93 25.26 14.10
C LEU A 165 4.09 26.11 15.38
N GLN A 166 3.16 27.02 15.66
CA GLN A 166 3.09 27.80 16.91
C GLN A 166 2.21 27.14 17.96
#